data_AF-A0AAN5YKV9-F1
#
_entry.id   AF-A0AAN5YKV9-F1
#
_cell.length_a   1.000
_cell.length_b   1.000
_cell.length_c   1.000
_cell.angle_alpha   90.00
_cell.angle_beta   90.00
_cell.angle_gamma   90.00
#
_symmetry.space_group_name_H-M   'P 1'
#
loop_
_entity.id
_entity.type
_entity.pdbx_description
1 polymer ?
#
loop_
_entity_poly.entity_id
_entity_poly.type
_entity_poly.pdbx_seq_one_letter_code
_entity_poly.pdbx_strand_id
1 'polypeptide(L)'
;MGAIPEADPDEPMETKPFKFVTAGTFSSLVLPRMMLTTCDATTGYDARFPQQNQTKHCWQNYVDYYKCVNAKGEDFRPCRQFYHAFRSLCPKAWTDRWDNQREAGNFPARLE
;
A
#
# COMPACT_ATOMS: atom_id res chain seq x y z
N MET A 1 5.98 23.88 -20.46
CA MET A 1 6.25 22.51 -19.97
C MET A 1 6.28 22.59 -18.47
N GLY A 2 5.21 22.11 -17.82
CA GLY A 2 4.95 22.35 -16.39
C GLY A 2 5.92 21.57 -15.51
N ALA A 3 6.53 22.29 -14.57
CA ALA A 3 7.29 21.69 -13.49
C ALA A 3 6.34 20.88 -12.61
N ILE A 4 6.67 19.59 -12.40
CA ILE A 4 6.07 18.76 -11.36
C ILE A 4 6.65 19.31 -10.05
N PRO A 5 5.84 19.84 -9.11
CA PRO A 5 6.36 20.29 -7.83
C PRO A 5 6.98 19.08 -7.11
N GLU A 6 8.23 19.23 -6.73
CA GLU A 6 8.96 18.32 -5.86
C GLU A 6 8.16 18.21 -4.55
N ALA A 7 7.81 16.99 -4.19
CA ALA A 7 7.06 16.72 -2.97
C ALA A 7 7.98 16.95 -1.78
N ASP A 8 7.74 18.01 -1.02
CA ASP A 8 8.35 18.26 0.29
C ASP A 8 8.15 17.03 1.21
N PRO A 9 9.23 16.43 1.74
CA PRO A 9 9.16 15.19 2.53
C PRO A 9 8.86 15.38 4.03
N ASP A 10 8.54 16.60 4.50
CA ASP A 10 8.37 16.87 5.94
C ASP A 10 7.01 17.43 6.38
N GLU A 11 5.97 17.45 5.52
CA GLU A 11 4.61 17.73 6.02
C GLU A 11 4.09 16.52 6.82
N PRO A 12 3.95 16.64 8.16
CA PRO A 12 3.29 15.61 8.94
C PRO A 12 1.84 15.54 8.43
N MET A 13 1.40 14.34 8.08
CA MET A 13 -0.01 14.04 7.85
C MET A 13 -0.82 14.38 9.10
N GLU A 14 -1.25 15.65 9.18
CA GLU A 14 -2.05 16.18 10.25
C GLU A 14 -3.44 15.56 10.09
N THR A 15 -3.67 14.47 10.83
CA THR A 15 -5.01 13.92 11.02
C THR A 15 -5.81 14.97 11.76
N LYS A 16 -6.43 15.87 10.99
CA LYS A 16 -7.31 16.91 11.50
C LYS A 16 -8.31 16.23 12.44
N PRO A 17 -8.34 16.58 13.73
CA PRO A 17 -9.27 15.96 14.65
C PRO A 17 -10.68 16.32 14.16
N PHE A 18 -11.45 15.30 13.80
CA PHE A 18 -12.91 15.43 13.76
C PHE A 18 -13.31 15.93 15.15
N LYS A 19 -13.79 17.17 15.21
CA LYS A 19 -14.26 17.80 16.44
C LYS A 19 -15.49 17.03 16.91
N PHE A 20 -15.28 16.05 17.77
CA PHE A 20 -16.32 15.42 18.56
C PHE A 20 -16.84 16.47 19.55
N VAL A 21 -18.11 16.85 19.40
CA VAL A 21 -18.80 17.63 20.43
C VAL A 21 -19.18 16.67 21.56
N THR A 22 -18.60 16.92 22.73
CA THR A 22 -18.78 16.16 23.96
C THR A 22 -20.10 16.55 24.62
N ALA A 23 -20.96 15.57 24.95
CA ALA A 23 -21.81 15.58 26.13
C ALA A 23 -22.48 14.21 26.30
N GLY A 24 -22.03 13.42 27.29
CA GLY A 24 -22.66 12.15 27.63
C GLY A 24 -21.77 11.29 28.51
N THR A 25 -21.87 11.52 29.81
CA THR A 25 -21.26 10.72 30.88
C THR A 25 -21.46 9.22 30.67
N PHE A 26 -20.39 8.48 30.40
CA PHE A 26 -20.34 7.04 30.65
C PHE A 26 -19.27 6.73 31.68
N SER A 27 -19.77 6.10 32.74
CA SER A 27 -19.08 5.76 33.96
C SER A 27 -17.79 5.00 33.70
N SER A 28 -16.77 5.40 34.46
CA SER A 28 -15.58 4.63 34.80
C SER A 28 -15.90 3.13 34.91
N LEU A 29 -15.20 2.31 34.13
CA LEU A 29 -14.46 1.12 34.54
C LEU A 29 -13.96 0.38 33.29
N VAL A 30 -12.65 0.07 33.29
CA VAL A 30 -11.92 -0.82 32.36
C VAL A 30 -11.98 -0.47 30.86
N LEU A 31 -11.05 0.40 30.45
CA LEU A 31 -10.39 0.23 29.15
C LEU A 31 -9.58 -1.08 29.21
N PRO A 32 -9.94 -2.18 28.53
CA PRO A 32 -8.88 -3.02 28.04
C PRO A 32 -8.22 -2.18 26.95
N ARG A 33 -6.94 -1.93 27.16
CA ARG A 33 -5.94 -1.87 26.10
C ARG A 33 -6.23 -2.98 25.07
N MET A 34 -7.15 -2.77 24.13
CA MET A 34 -7.10 -3.36 22.79
C MET A 34 -6.12 -2.46 22.03
N MET A 35 -4.84 -2.52 22.40
CA MET A 35 -3.90 -3.34 21.66
C MET A 35 -3.96 -2.95 20.17
N LEU A 36 -3.17 -1.92 19.84
CA LEU A 36 -2.38 -1.92 18.61
C LEU A 36 -1.55 -3.21 18.60
N THR A 37 -2.16 -4.34 18.28
CA THR A 37 -1.45 -5.62 18.24
C THR A 37 -2.00 -6.41 17.07
N THR A 38 -1.17 -6.38 16.02
CA THR A 38 -1.22 -7.13 14.77
C THR A 38 -2.43 -6.87 13.88
N CYS A 39 -2.45 -5.71 13.21
CA CYS A 39 -3.05 -5.66 11.87
C CYS A 39 -2.18 -6.57 11.00
N ASP A 40 -2.66 -7.79 10.84
CA ASP A 40 -2.08 -8.89 10.10
C ASP A 40 -1.43 -8.46 8.79
N ALA A 41 -0.39 -9.18 8.39
CA ALA A 41 0.43 -8.92 7.21
C ALA A 41 -0.30 -9.29 5.89
N THR A 42 -1.58 -8.94 5.81
CA THR A 42 -2.49 -9.25 4.72
C THR A 42 -3.06 -7.97 4.13
N THR A 43 -3.07 -7.90 2.80
CA THR A 43 -3.64 -6.75 2.09
C THR A 43 -5.14 -6.65 2.40
N GLY A 44 -5.60 -5.44 2.73
CA GLY A 44 -7.03 -5.17 2.94
C GLY A 44 -7.86 -5.34 1.65
N TYR A 45 -9.18 -5.29 1.81
CA TYR A 45 -10.12 -5.34 0.70
C TYR A 45 -10.01 -4.10 -0.19
N ASP A 46 -9.71 -4.30 -1.48
CA ASP A 46 -9.70 -3.24 -2.49
C ASP A 46 -11.03 -3.24 -3.27
N ALA A 47 -11.83 -2.20 -3.09
CA ALA A 47 -13.13 -2.05 -3.75
C ALA A 47 -13.06 -1.96 -5.28
N ARG A 48 -11.87 -1.70 -5.86
CA ARG A 48 -11.65 -1.76 -7.32
C ARG A 48 -11.72 -3.18 -7.86
N PHE A 49 -11.46 -4.17 -7.00
CA PHE A 49 -11.43 -5.59 -7.35
C PHE A 49 -12.39 -6.39 -6.47
N PRO A 50 -13.71 -6.18 -6.60
CA PRO A 50 -14.72 -6.85 -5.76
C PRO A 50 -14.91 -8.33 -6.09
N GLN A 51 -14.33 -8.80 -7.20
CA GLN A 51 -14.52 -10.16 -7.68
C GLN A 51 -13.62 -11.16 -6.95
N GLN A 52 -14.06 -12.42 -6.86
CA GLN A 52 -13.28 -13.49 -6.23
C GLN A 52 -11.92 -13.74 -6.93
N ASN A 53 -11.80 -13.42 -8.21
CA ASN A 53 -10.54 -13.53 -8.94
C ASN A 53 -9.63 -12.31 -8.67
N GLN A 54 -8.61 -12.51 -7.84
CA GLN A 54 -7.65 -11.48 -7.43
C GLN A 54 -6.41 -11.38 -8.34
N THR A 55 -6.42 -12.02 -9.52
CA THR A 55 -5.28 -12.00 -10.45
C THR A 55 -4.91 -10.58 -10.88
N LYS A 56 -5.91 -9.74 -11.15
CA LYS A 56 -5.70 -8.34 -11.52
C LYS A 56 -5.20 -7.49 -10.35
N HIS A 57 -5.68 -7.78 -9.14
CA HIS A 57 -5.22 -7.11 -7.93
C HIS A 57 -3.75 -7.41 -7.63
N CYS A 58 -3.33 -8.68 -7.76
CA CYS A 58 -1.93 -9.09 -7.66
C CYS A 58 -1.05 -8.39 -8.72
N TRP A 59 -1.42 -8.48 -9.99
CA TRP A 59 -0.66 -7.89 -11.09
C TRP A 59 -0.48 -6.37 -10.93
N GLN A 60 -1.55 -5.67 -10.54
CA GLN A 60 -1.52 -4.22 -10.39
C GLN A 60 -0.58 -3.78 -9.25
N ASN A 61 -0.63 -4.43 -8.09
CA ASN A 61 0.28 -4.12 -6.98
C ASN A 61 1.75 -4.38 -7.33
N TYR A 62 2.04 -5.44 -8.11
CA TYR A 62 3.40 -5.73 -8.56
C TYR A 62 3.94 -4.62 -9.48
N VAL A 63 3.15 -4.19 -10.46
CA VAL A 63 3.53 -3.11 -11.38
C VAL A 63 3.67 -1.77 -10.64
N ASP A 64 2.74 -1.47 -9.72
CA ASP A 64 2.75 -0.22 -8.96
C ASP A 64 3.93 -0.13 -7.99
N TYR A 65 4.38 -1.26 -7.41
CA TYR A 65 5.61 -1.31 -6.62
C TYR A 65 6.83 -0.86 -7.43
N TYR A 66 7.06 -1.45 -8.60
CA TYR A 66 8.24 -1.12 -9.40
C TYR A 66 8.18 0.26 -10.05
N LYS A 67 6.99 0.75 -10.40
CA LYS A 67 6.83 2.17 -10.79
C LYS A 67 7.19 3.11 -9.65
N CYS A 68 6.77 2.78 -8.43
CA CYS A 68 7.04 3.59 -7.24
C CYS A 68 8.55 3.63 -6.93
N VAL A 69 9.24 2.48 -7.01
CA VAL A 69 10.69 2.38 -6.83
C VAL A 69 11.44 3.18 -7.90
N ASN A 70 11.04 3.08 -9.17
CA ASN A 70 11.69 3.82 -10.26
C ASN A 70 11.50 5.34 -10.15
N ALA A 71 10.33 5.80 -9.69
CA ALA A 71 10.01 7.23 -9.63
C ALA A 71 10.49 7.92 -8.35
N LYS A 72 10.47 7.24 -7.19
CA LYS A 72 10.69 7.85 -5.86
C LYS A 72 11.85 7.23 -5.06
N GLY A 73 12.38 6.09 -5.49
CA GLY A 73 13.37 5.32 -4.72
C GLY A 73 12.74 4.41 -3.65
N GLU A 74 13.55 3.52 -3.07
CA GLU A 74 13.10 2.42 -2.18
C GLU A 74 12.63 2.91 -0.79
N ASP A 75 13.00 4.13 -0.38
CA ASP A 75 12.74 4.66 0.96
C ASP A 75 11.33 5.21 1.15
N PHE A 76 10.53 5.30 0.09
CA PHE A 76 9.21 5.88 0.16
C PHE A 76 8.21 4.94 0.87
N ARG A 77 7.61 5.43 1.96
CA ARG A 77 6.68 4.66 2.82
C ARG A 77 5.52 4.02 2.03
N PRO A 78 4.86 4.70 1.08
CA PRO A 78 3.84 4.08 0.24
C PRO A 78 4.34 2.96 -0.68
N CYS A 79 5.60 2.99 -1.15
CA CYS A 79 6.13 1.87 -1.95
C CYS A 79 6.19 0.58 -1.13
N ARG A 80 6.54 0.67 0.16
CA ARG A 80 6.55 -0.50 1.06
C ARG A 80 5.16 -1.13 1.25
N GLN A 81 4.10 -0.34 1.17
CA GLN A 81 2.73 -0.88 1.22
C GLN A 81 2.45 -1.79 0.03
N PHE A 82 2.86 -1.38 -1.18
CA PHE A 82 2.72 -2.21 -2.38
C PHE A 82 3.58 -3.47 -2.32
N TYR A 83 4.76 -3.39 -1.70
CA TYR A 83 5.62 -4.56 -1.47
C TYR A 83 4.93 -5.65 -0.65
N HIS A 84 4.37 -5.27 0.50
CA HIS A 84 3.62 -6.20 1.34
C HIS A 84 2.33 -6.68 0.65
N ALA A 85 1.71 -5.81 -0.16
CA ALA A 85 0.48 -6.14 -0.86
C ALA A 85 0.68 -7.25 -1.92
N PHE A 86 1.62 -7.08 -2.85
CA PHE A 86 1.83 -8.10 -3.88
C PHE A 86 2.40 -9.40 -3.28
N ARG A 87 3.22 -9.32 -2.22
CA ARG A 87 3.80 -10.52 -1.58
C ARG A 87 2.77 -11.40 -0.89
N SER A 88 1.68 -10.81 -0.37
CA SER A 88 0.59 -11.56 0.27
C SER A 88 -0.47 -12.04 -0.73
N LEU A 89 -0.69 -11.30 -1.82
CA LEU A 89 -1.72 -11.63 -2.83
C LEU A 89 -1.23 -12.57 -3.93
N CYS A 90 0.03 -12.45 -4.35
CA CYS A 90 0.56 -13.13 -5.52
C CYS A 90 1.16 -14.51 -5.16
N PRO A 91 0.91 -15.55 -5.98
CA PRO A 91 1.68 -16.77 -5.94
C PRO A 91 3.15 -16.50 -6.28
N LYS A 92 4.10 -17.06 -5.51
CA LYS A 92 5.53 -16.84 -5.72
C LYS A 92 6.04 -17.26 -7.11
N ALA A 93 5.45 -18.31 -7.70
CA ALA A 93 5.78 -18.73 -9.06
C ALA A 93 5.54 -17.64 -10.12
N TRP A 94 4.56 -16.74 -9.89
CA TRP A 94 4.27 -15.65 -10.82
C TRP A 94 5.26 -14.50 -10.65
N THR A 95 5.56 -14.11 -9.40
CA THR A 95 6.55 -13.07 -9.13
C THR A 95 7.91 -13.46 -9.68
N ASP A 96 8.34 -14.72 -9.47
CA ASP A 96 9.63 -15.20 -9.96
C ASP A 96 9.69 -15.17 -11.50
N ARG A 97 8.61 -15.54 -12.20
CA ARG A 97 8.53 -15.43 -13.66
C ARG A 97 8.65 -13.98 -14.13
N TRP A 98 7.96 -13.05 -13.47
CA TRP A 98 7.99 -11.65 -13.83
C TRP A 98 9.34 -11.00 -13.50
N ASP A 99 10.02 -11.43 -12.44
CA ASP A 99 11.37 -11.01 -12.10
C ASP A 99 12.35 -11.40 -13.21
N ASN A 100 12.31 -12.66 -13.65
CA ASN A 100 13.11 -13.13 -14.80
C ASN A 100 12.82 -12.33 -16.08
N GLN A 101 11.55 -11.97 -16.34
CA GLN A 101 11.19 -11.17 -17.51
C GLN A 101 11.71 -9.73 -17.44
N ARG A 102 11.78 -9.14 -16.24
CA ARG A 102 12.33 -7.81 -16.01
C ARG A 102 13.84 -7.81 -16.16
N GLU A 103 14.54 -8.80 -15.60
CA GLU A 103 15.98 -8.97 -15.77
C GLU A 103 16.36 -9.21 -17.25
N ALA A 104 15.52 -9.92 -17.99
CA ALA A 104 15.67 -10.12 -19.43
C ALA A 104 15.22 -8.92 -20.30
N GLY A 105 14.64 -7.87 -19.70
CA GLY A 105 14.13 -6.70 -20.42
C GLY A 105 12.90 -6.95 -21.30
N ASN A 106 12.21 -8.09 -21.15
CA ASN A 106 11.03 -8.49 -21.94
C ASN A 106 9.72 -8.34 -21.15
N PHE A 107 9.64 -7.37 -20.23
CA PHE A 107 8.45 -7.16 -19.43
C PHE A 107 7.38 -6.38 -20.22
N PRO A 108 6.13 -6.86 -20.30
CA PRO A 108 5.11 -6.25 -21.16
C PRO A 108 4.54 -4.92 -20.64
N ALA A 109 4.80 -4.55 -19.38
CA ALA A 109 4.29 -3.31 -18.79
C ALA A 109 5.36 -2.20 -18.78
N ARG A 110 4.89 -0.96 -18.94
CA ARG A 110 5.71 0.24 -18.79
C ARG A 110 5.98 0.49 -17.30
N LEU A 111 7.25 0.48 -16.91
CA LEU A 111 7.73 0.78 -15.54
C LEU A 111 8.35 2.18 -15.42
N GLU A 112 8.25 2.98 -16.50
CA GLU A 112 8.61 4.40 -16.58
C GLU A 112 7.40 5.27 -16.23
#